data_AF-A0A376S8X0-F1
#
_entry.id   AF-A0A376S8X0-F1
#
_cell.length_a   1.000
_cell.length_b   1.000
_cell.length_c   1.000
_cell.angle_alpha   90.00
_cell.angle_beta   90.00
_cell.angle_gamma   90.00
#
_symmetry.space_group_name_H-M   'P 1'
#
loop_
_entity.id
_entity.type
_entity.pdbx_description
1 polymer ?
#
loop_
_entity_poly.entity_id
_entity_poly.type
_entity_poly.pdbx_seq_one_letter_code
_entity_poly.pdbx_strand_id
1 'polypeptide(L)'
;MMKIEPSAISEADIRSVSPALARFGREAITEDLWTRDALSPRDRSVVTVAMLIARNQPAELKHYIDVALDSGVTPAELSEIITHLAFYSGWPNAMSAVSVTKAVFETRGVTPDALPDASPDLLPLIRKQKSSVQRQWKKMLADISRPG
;
A
#
# COMPACT_ATOMS: atom_id res chain seq x y z
N MET A 1 -2.03 -24.89 -1.70
CA MET A 1 -2.74 -23.94 -2.57
C MET A 1 -3.45 -22.94 -1.66
N MET A 2 -3.17 -21.65 -1.82
CA MET A 2 -3.82 -20.61 -1.01
C MET A 2 -5.32 -20.59 -1.36
N LYS A 3 -6.18 -20.73 -0.34
CA LYS A 3 -7.62 -20.58 -0.50
C LYS A 3 -7.93 -19.09 -0.34
N ILE A 4 -8.28 -18.43 -1.43
CA ILE A 4 -8.67 -17.01 -1.42
C ILE A 4 -10.18 -16.94 -1.26
N GLU A 5 -10.62 -16.26 -0.20
CA GLU A 5 -12.00 -15.78 -0.12
C GLU A 5 -12.12 -14.50 -0.96
N PRO A 6 -13.12 -14.38 -1.85
CA PRO A 6 -13.18 -13.30 -2.83
C PRO A 6 -13.58 -11.94 -2.24
N SER A 7 -14.01 -11.87 -0.98
CA SER A 7 -14.52 -10.68 -0.31
C SER A 7 -14.30 -10.74 1.20
N ALA A 8 -14.36 -9.58 1.85
CA ALA A 8 -14.46 -9.46 3.30
C ALA A 8 -15.76 -10.06 3.88
N ILE A 9 -16.80 -10.25 3.07
CA ILE A 9 -18.08 -10.87 3.47
C ILE A 9 -18.04 -12.37 3.18
N SER A 10 -18.54 -13.20 4.11
CA SER A 10 -18.54 -14.66 3.94
C SER A 10 -19.42 -15.11 2.77
N GLU A 11 -19.07 -16.23 2.10
CA GLU A 11 -19.90 -16.78 1.02
C GLU A 11 -21.32 -17.10 1.51
N ALA A 12 -21.49 -17.55 2.76
CA ALA A 12 -22.78 -17.84 3.35
C ALA A 12 -23.65 -16.58 3.49
N ASP A 13 -23.07 -15.45 3.92
CA ASP A 13 -23.77 -14.18 4.03
C ASP A 13 -24.12 -13.64 2.64
N ILE A 14 -23.19 -13.69 1.67
CA ILE A 14 -23.48 -13.30 0.28
C ILE A 14 -24.61 -14.17 -0.27
N ARG A 15 -24.60 -15.48 -0.03
CA ARG A 15 -25.64 -16.40 -0.50
C ARG A 15 -27.00 -16.12 0.12
N SER A 16 -27.05 -15.67 1.37
CA SER A 16 -28.29 -15.33 2.07
C SER A 16 -29.02 -14.14 1.44
N VAL A 17 -28.28 -13.25 0.76
CA VAL A 17 -28.80 -12.04 0.11
C VAL A 17 -28.87 -12.19 -1.42
N SER A 18 -27.82 -12.74 -2.03
CA SER A 18 -27.61 -12.85 -3.48
C SER A 18 -26.91 -14.17 -3.85
N PRO A 19 -27.66 -15.29 -3.94
CA PRO A 19 -27.08 -16.61 -4.18
C PRO A 19 -26.38 -16.75 -5.55
N ALA A 20 -26.84 -16.01 -6.57
CA ALA A 20 -26.16 -15.97 -7.86
C ALA A 20 -24.77 -15.33 -7.76
N LEU A 21 -24.64 -14.25 -6.98
CA LEU A 21 -23.36 -13.58 -6.75
C LEU A 21 -22.39 -14.47 -5.98
N ALA A 22 -22.85 -15.18 -4.94
CA ALA A 22 -22.03 -16.15 -4.22
C ALA A 22 -21.48 -17.24 -5.16
N ARG A 23 -22.33 -17.76 -6.05
CA ARG A 23 -21.90 -18.73 -7.06
C ARG A 23 -20.85 -18.15 -8.01
N PHE A 24 -21.09 -16.95 -8.55
CA PHE A 24 -20.14 -16.31 -9.46
C PHE A 24 -18.81 -15.99 -8.79
N GLY A 25 -18.83 -15.53 -7.53
CA GLY A 25 -17.61 -15.30 -6.76
C GLY A 25 -16.77 -16.58 -6.64
N ARG A 26 -17.39 -17.67 -6.22
CA ARG A 26 -16.70 -18.96 -6.10
C ARG A 26 -16.17 -19.47 -7.45
N GLU A 27 -17.03 -19.54 -8.48
CA GLU A 27 -16.67 -20.13 -9.79
C GLU A 27 -15.68 -19.27 -10.56
N ALA A 28 -15.92 -17.97 -10.70
CA ALA A 28 -15.12 -17.11 -11.56
C ALA A 28 -13.86 -16.55 -10.85
N ILE A 29 -13.92 -16.33 -9.54
CA ILE A 29 -12.81 -15.70 -8.79
C ILE A 29 -11.95 -16.78 -8.12
N THR A 30 -12.53 -17.59 -7.24
CA THR A 30 -11.78 -18.53 -6.40
C THR A 30 -11.35 -19.79 -7.15
N GLU A 31 -12.21 -20.36 -7.99
CA GLU A 31 -11.94 -21.62 -8.72
C GLU A 31 -11.20 -21.40 -10.04
N ASP A 32 -11.38 -20.25 -10.70
CA ASP A 32 -10.71 -19.91 -11.97
C ASP A 32 -9.68 -18.77 -11.82
N LEU A 33 -10.10 -17.50 -11.78
CA LEU A 33 -9.19 -16.35 -12.00
C LEU A 33 -7.94 -16.38 -11.10
N TRP A 34 -8.10 -16.68 -9.80
CA TRP A 34 -7.00 -16.71 -8.83
C TRP A 34 -6.15 -17.99 -8.86
N THR A 35 -6.57 -19.03 -9.59
CA THR A 35 -5.82 -20.28 -9.76
C THR A 35 -4.93 -20.28 -11.02
N ARG A 36 -5.12 -19.31 -11.92
CA ARG A 36 -4.34 -19.16 -13.15
C ARG A 36 -2.88 -18.83 -12.86
N ASP A 37 -1.98 -19.57 -13.51
CA ASP A 37 -0.53 -19.61 -13.30
C ASP A 37 0.27 -18.46 -13.96
N ALA A 38 -0.28 -17.85 -15.00
CA ALA A 38 0.39 -16.77 -15.74
C ALA A 38 0.69 -15.51 -14.90
N LEU A 39 0.01 -15.33 -13.77
CA LEU A 39 0.28 -14.26 -12.81
C LEU A 39 0.30 -14.84 -11.40
N SER A 40 1.41 -14.66 -10.69
CA SER A 40 1.59 -15.20 -9.35
C SER A 40 0.52 -14.64 -8.37
N PRO A 41 0.16 -15.36 -7.30
CA PRO A 41 -0.75 -14.84 -6.27
C PRO A 41 -0.28 -13.51 -5.69
N ARG A 42 1.04 -13.34 -5.57
CA ARG A 42 1.69 -12.10 -5.13
C ARG A 42 1.38 -10.94 -6.07
N ASP A 43 1.70 -11.08 -7.35
CA ASP A 43 1.53 -10.00 -8.33
C ASP A 43 0.06 -9.70 -8.59
N ARG A 44 -0.80 -10.73 -8.54
CA ARG A 44 -2.25 -10.57 -8.59
C ARG A 44 -2.75 -9.73 -7.42
N SER A 45 -2.24 -9.97 -6.21
CA SER A 45 -2.59 -9.17 -5.04
C SER A 45 -2.14 -7.72 -5.16
N VAL A 46 -0.94 -7.47 -5.70
CA VAL A 46 -0.46 -6.10 -6.00
C VAL A 46 -1.44 -5.36 -6.91
N VAL A 47 -1.85 -5.99 -8.02
CA VAL A 47 -2.80 -5.38 -8.97
C VAL A 47 -4.16 -5.14 -8.31
N THR A 48 -4.69 -6.10 -7.55
CA THR A 48 -5.98 -5.96 -6.87
C THR A 48 -5.96 -4.83 -5.83
N VAL A 49 -4.94 -4.77 -4.98
CA VAL A 49 -4.78 -3.69 -4.00
C VAL A 49 -4.69 -2.34 -4.71
N ALA A 50 -3.88 -2.24 -5.78
CA ALA A 50 -3.75 -1.00 -6.53
C ALA A 50 -5.10 -0.53 -7.11
N MET A 51 -5.92 -1.45 -7.64
CA MET A 51 -7.24 -1.11 -8.17
C MET A 51 -8.23 -0.69 -7.08
N LEU A 52 -8.22 -1.35 -5.92
CA LEU A 52 -9.09 -0.97 -4.79
C LEU A 52 -8.75 0.43 -4.25
N ILE A 53 -7.45 0.76 -4.18
CA ILE A 53 -6.99 2.12 -3.83
C ILE A 53 -7.45 3.11 -4.91
N ALA A 54 -7.16 2.83 -6.19
CA ALA A 54 -7.49 3.74 -7.28
C ALA A 54 -8.98 4.03 -7.41
N ARG A 55 -9.83 3.06 -7.03
CA ARG A 55 -11.30 3.20 -7.01
C ARG A 55 -11.87 3.69 -5.68
N ASN A 56 -11.04 3.98 -4.68
CA ASN A 56 -11.43 4.36 -3.33
C ASN A 56 -12.46 3.37 -2.71
N GLN A 57 -12.12 2.08 -2.67
CA GLN A 57 -12.96 1.00 -2.16
C GLN A 57 -12.42 0.43 -0.83
N PRO A 58 -12.43 1.21 0.27
CA PRO A 58 -11.77 0.83 1.52
C PRO A 58 -12.39 -0.38 2.23
N ALA A 59 -13.68 -0.67 1.98
CA ALA A 59 -14.39 -1.79 2.61
C ALA A 59 -13.77 -3.16 2.24
N GLU A 60 -13.36 -3.34 0.99
CA GLU A 60 -12.69 -4.56 0.51
C GLU A 60 -11.16 -4.45 0.63
N LEU A 61 -10.61 -3.23 0.67
CA LEU A 61 -9.17 -3.00 0.69
C LEU A 61 -8.49 -3.68 1.90
N LYS A 62 -9.13 -3.68 3.07
CA LYS A 62 -8.57 -4.32 4.27
C LYS A 62 -8.26 -5.80 4.02
N HIS A 63 -9.26 -6.53 3.50
CA HIS A 63 -9.15 -7.96 3.18
C HIS A 63 -8.02 -8.22 2.17
N TYR A 64 -7.95 -7.41 1.10
CA TYR A 64 -6.94 -7.62 0.07
C TYR A 64 -5.53 -7.18 0.46
N ILE A 65 -5.36 -6.31 1.45
CA ILE A 65 -4.05 -6.06 2.08
C ILE A 65 -3.60 -7.29 2.85
N ASP A 66 -4.49 -7.93 3.61
CA ASP A 66 -4.19 -9.17 4.32
C ASP A 66 -3.77 -10.28 3.34
N VAL A 67 -4.56 -10.47 2.28
CA VAL A 67 -4.24 -11.42 1.18
C VAL A 67 -2.89 -11.11 0.52
N ALA A 68 -2.58 -9.83 0.28
CA ALA A 68 -1.32 -9.42 -0.34
C ALA A 68 -0.11 -9.80 0.54
N LEU A 69 -0.19 -9.52 1.83
CA LEU A 69 0.84 -9.86 2.79
C LEU A 69 1.02 -11.38 2.91
N ASP A 70 -0.08 -12.15 2.95
CA ASP A 70 -0.04 -13.62 2.98
C ASP A 70 0.53 -14.21 1.69
N SER A 71 0.40 -13.48 0.57
CA SER A 71 0.96 -13.82 -0.74
C SER A 71 2.42 -13.40 -0.92
N GLY A 72 3.04 -12.78 0.09
CA GLY A 72 4.44 -12.38 0.07
C GLY A 72 4.71 -10.99 -0.52
N VAL A 73 3.68 -10.13 -0.62
CA VAL A 73 3.91 -8.68 -0.77
C VAL A 73 4.40 -8.14 0.57
N THR A 74 5.45 -7.32 0.57
CA THR A 74 6.01 -6.80 1.82
C THR A 74 5.26 -5.54 2.29
N PRO A 75 5.31 -5.20 3.59
CA PRO A 75 4.79 -3.92 4.09
C PRO A 75 5.44 -2.71 3.40
N ALA A 76 6.73 -2.79 3.08
CA ALA A 76 7.45 -1.75 2.36
C ALA A 76 6.87 -1.52 0.95
N GLU A 77 6.56 -2.59 0.23
CA GLU A 77 5.96 -2.50 -1.11
C GLU A 77 4.54 -1.95 -1.06
N LEU A 78 3.73 -2.33 -0.07
CA LEU A 78 2.41 -1.73 0.13
C LEU A 78 2.49 -0.23 0.41
N SER A 79 3.46 0.19 1.22
CA SER A 79 3.74 1.61 1.47
C SER A 79 4.08 2.37 0.19
N GLU A 80 4.91 1.79 -0.68
CA GLU A 80 5.26 2.37 -1.97
C GLU A 80 4.07 2.41 -2.95
N ILE A 81 3.25 1.36 -3.00
CA ILE A 81 2.04 1.33 -3.84
C ILE A 81 1.09 2.46 -3.45
N ILE A 82 0.85 2.67 -2.15
CA ILE A 82 0.01 3.76 -1.64
C ILE A 82 0.59 5.12 -2.04
N THR A 83 1.90 5.30 -1.86
CA THR A 83 2.61 6.54 -2.20
C THR A 83 2.52 6.82 -3.70
N HIS A 84 2.77 5.81 -4.53
CA HIS A 84 2.69 5.91 -5.99
C HIS A 84 1.27 6.31 -6.43
N LEU A 85 0.25 5.68 -5.86
CA LEU A 85 -1.15 5.94 -6.21
C LEU A 85 -1.68 7.29 -5.72
N ALA A 86 -0.99 7.97 -4.80
CA ALA A 86 -1.31 9.36 -4.47
C ALA A 86 -1.18 10.28 -5.70
N PHE A 87 -0.21 10.00 -6.57
CA PHE A 87 0.05 10.77 -7.80
C PHE A 87 -0.85 10.35 -8.96
N TYR A 88 -1.18 9.06 -9.07
CA TYR A 88 -1.94 8.52 -10.22
C TYR A 88 -3.45 8.44 -10.00
N SER A 89 -3.90 8.32 -8.76
CA SER A 89 -5.32 8.19 -8.42
C SER A 89 -5.83 9.29 -7.48
N GLY A 90 -4.95 10.18 -7.05
CA GLY A 90 -5.27 11.33 -6.21
C GLY A 90 -4.95 11.11 -4.73
N TRP A 91 -4.55 12.20 -4.07
CA TRP A 91 -4.16 12.22 -2.65
C TRP A 91 -5.23 11.66 -1.70
N PRO A 92 -6.54 11.97 -1.86
CA PRO A 92 -7.58 11.42 -0.98
C PRO A 92 -7.67 9.89 -1.00
N ASN A 93 -7.44 9.26 -2.14
CA ASN A 93 -7.46 7.80 -2.28
C ASN A 93 -6.30 7.17 -1.50
N ALA A 94 -5.09 7.76 -1.61
CA ALA A 94 -3.94 7.31 -0.84
C ALA A 94 -4.17 7.49 0.68
N MET A 95 -4.75 8.62 1.13
CA MET A 95 -5.05 8.85 2.55
C MET A 95 -6.07 7.85 3.12
N SER A 96 -7.08 7.50 2.32
CA SER A 96 -8.04 6.43 2.63
C SER A 96 -7.32 5.09 2.79
N ALA A 97 -6.42 4.76 1.85
CA ALA A 97 -5.61 3.55 1.90
C ALA A 97 -4.66 3.50 3.11
N VAL A 98 -4.02 4.63 3.47
CA VAL A 98 -3.18 4.73 4.69
C VAL A 98 -3.99 4.34 5.92
N SER A 99 -5.21 4.87 6.06
CA SER A 99 -6.06 4.61 7.22
C SER A 99 -6.41 3.12 7.36
N VAL A 100 -6.74 2.46 6.25
CA VAL A 100 -7.03 1.01 6.23
C VAL A 100 -5.77 0.19 6.51
N THR A 101 -4.67 0.51 5.83
CA THR A 101 -3.40 -0.22 5.93
C THR A 101 -2.81 -0.14 7.33
N LYS A 102 -2.92 1.03 7.98
CA LYS A 102 -2.48 1.22 9.37
C LYS A 102 -3.12 0.20 10.32
N ALA A 103 -4.44 -0.01 10.22
CA ALA A 103 -5.14 -0.96 11.08
C ALA A 103 -4.67 -2.41 10.86
N VAL A 104 -4.34 -2.77 9.61
CA VAL A 104 -3.78 -4.09 9.29
C VAL A 104 -2.35 -4.23 9.83
N PHE A 105 -1.52 -3.22 9.64
CA PHE A 105 -0.14 -3.18 10.14
C PHE A 105 -0.08 -3.29 11.66
N GLU A 106 -0.95 -2.58 12.39
CA GLU A 106 -1.09 -2.70 13.84
C GLU A 106 -1.45 -4.13 14.26
N THR A 107 -2.41 -4.76 13.56
CA THR A 107 -2.83 -6.14 13.83
C THR A 107 -1.71 -7.15 13.58
N ARG A 108 -0.89 -6.91 12.56
CA ARG A 108 0.22 -7.79 12.15
C ARG A 108 1.55 -7.47 12.81
N GLY A 109 1.60 -6.45 13.68
CA GLY A 109 2.85 -6.03 14.35
C GLY A 109 3.90 -5.46 13.40
N VAL A 110 3.49 -4.89 12.26
CA VAL A 110 4.39 -4.20 11.34
C VAL A 110 4.81 -2.88 11.99
N THR A 111 6.12 -2.72 12.17
CA THR A 111 6.72 -1.54 12.77
C THR A 111 7.28 -0.58 11.70
N PRO A 112 7.45 0.72 12.02
CA PRO A 112 7.93 1.71 11.05
C PRO A 112 9.31 1.39 10.44
N ASP A 113 10.17 0.65 11.12
CA ASP A 113 11.47 0.18 10.62
C ASP A 113 11.37 -0.85 9.49
N ALA A 114 10.20 -1.47 9.30
CA ALA A 114 9.92 -2.35 8.16
C ALA A 114 9.46 -1.59 6.91
N LEU A 115 9.36 -0.25 6.96
CA LEU A 115 8.89 0.61 5.87
C LEU A 115 10.07 1.34 5.20
N PRO A 116 9.94 1.74 3.92
CA PRO A 116 11.00 2.43 3.21
C PRO A 116 11.31 3.79 3.83
N ASP A 117 12.59 4.18 3.79
CA ASP A 117 13.00 5.52 4.17
C ASP A 117 12.40 6.58 3.23
N ALA A 118 11.85 7.65 3.80
CA ALA A 118 11.25 8.74 3.03
C ALA A 118 12.25 9.54 2.17
N SER A 119 13.55 9.33 2.38
CA SER A 119 14.61 9.99 1.62
C SER A 119 15.47 8.96 0.90
N PRO A 120 15.81 9.19 -0.38
CA PRO A 120 16.74 8.32 -1.07
C PRO A 120 18.09 8.34 -0.38
N ASP A 121 18.76 7.19 -0.37
CA ASP A 121 20.10 7.09 0.18
C ASP A 121 21.07 7.90 -0.71
N LEU A 122 21.43 9.09 -0.23
CA LEU A 122 22.16 10.05 -1.04
C LEU A 122 23.60 9.57 -1.24
N LEU A 123 24.08 9.68 -2.48
CA LEU A 123 25.51 9.51 -2.77
C LEU A 123 26.35 10.40 -1.83
N PRO A 124 27.54 9.95 -1.38
CA PRO A 124 28.36 10.71 -0.44
C PRO A 124 28.62 12.17 -0.88
N LEU A 125 28.80 12.39 -2.18
CA LEU A 125 28.98 13.72 -2.76
C LEU A 125 27.75 14.62 -2.56
N ILE A 126 26.55 14.08 -2.81
CA ILE A 126 25.29 14.82 -2.67
C ILE A 126 25.02 15.16 -1.20
N ARG A 127 25.34 14.24 -0.27
CA ARG A 127 25.29 14.52 1.18
C ARG A 127 26.19 15.69 1.54
N LYS A 128 27.46 15.62 1.12
CA LYS A 128 28.45 16.67 1.40
C LYS A 128 28.03 18.02 0.83
N GLN A 129 27.47 18.03 -0.38
CA GLN A 129 26.97 19.25 -1.02
C GLN A 129 25.76 19.84 -0.26
N LYS A 130 24.74 19.03 0.07
CA LYS A 130 23.60 19.48 0.89
C LYS A 130 24.06 20.06 2.23
N SER A 131 24.96 19.38 2.96
CA SER A 131 25.49 19.87 4.25
C SER A 131 26.35 21.15 4.11
N SER A 132 27.06 21.31 2.99
CA SER A 132 27.82 22.54 2.71
C SER A 132 26.89 23.71 2.48
N VAL A 133 25.88 23.53 1.61
CA VAL A 133 24.84 24.54 1.34
C VAL A 133 24.15 24.92 2.65
N GLN A 134 23.66 23.94 3.41
CA GLN A 134 22.93 24.19 4.65
C GLN A 134 23.76 24.95 5.71
N ARG A 135 25.09 24.70 5.79
CA ARG A 135 26.01 25.50 6.61
C ARG A 135 26.16 26.93 6.11
N GLN A 136 26.30 27.10 4.80
CA GLN A 136 26.41 28.42 4.16
C GLN A 136 25.16 29.28 4.41
N TRP A 137 23.97 28.69 4.25
CA TRP A 137 22.70 29.35 4.52
C TRP A 137 22.56 29.76 5.99
N LYS A 138 22.89 28.87 6.93
CA LYS A 138 22.88 29.20 8.36
C LYS A 138 23.82 30.38 8.69
N LYS A 139 25.02 30.39 8.10
CA LYS A 139 25.98 31.47 8.29
C LYS A 139 25.43 32.80 7.74
N MET A 140 24.90 32.78 6.52
CA MET A 140 24.32 33.96 5.88
C MET A 140 23.14 34.54 6.66
N LEU A 141 22.25 33.69 7.17
CA LEU A 141 21.14 34.12 8.03
C LEU A 141 21.63 34.73 9.35
N ALA A 142 22.66 34.15 9.97
CA ALA A 142 23.25 34.69 11.19
C ALA A 142 23.91 36.06 10.96
N ASP A 143 24.54 36.27 9.81
CA ASP A 143 25.14 37.55 9.43
C ASP A 143 24.07 38.62 9.16
N ILE A 144 22.92 38.26 8.58
CA ILE A 144 21.76 39.16 8.36
C ILE A 144 21.06 39.55 9.67
N SER A 145 21.03 38.65 10.66
CA SER A 145 20.33 38.89 11.94
C SER A 145 21.16 39.62 13.00
N ARG A 146 22.41 40.03 12.71
CA ARG A 146 23.20 40.85 13.64
C ARG A 146 22.73 42.31 13.58
N PRO A 147 22.27 42.92 14.70
CA PRO A 147 22.04 44.35 14.73
C PRO A 147 23.37 45.09 14.58
N GLY A 148 23.37 46.13 13.74
CA GLY A 148 24.52 47.02 13.53
C GLY A 148 24.80 47.93 14.71
#